data_AF-W2L9R4-F1
#
_entry.id   AF-W2L9R4-F1
#
_cell.length_a   1.000
_cell.length_b   1.000
_cell.length_c   1.000
_cell.angle_alpha   90.00
_cell.angle_beta   90.00
_cell.angle_gamma   90.00
#
_symmetry.space_group_name_H-M   'P 1'
#
loop_
_entity.id
_entity.type
_entity.pdbx_description
1 polymer ?
#
loop_
_entity_poly.entity_id
_entity_poly.type
_entity_poly.pdbx_seq_one_letter_code
_entity_poly.pdbx_strand_id
1 'polypeptide(L)'
;MLAPLRVAAGSFFRLECAHEQLFHSEYKRSNRTKGLKILRCFPHCCPEHIDRSYCGSSLSVRVQLAERPAGTAPHEPPPSEVLAVFARFEAVND
;
A
#
# COMPACT_ATOMS: atom_id res chain seq x y z
N MET A 1 -13.48 -17.32 -21.86
CA MET A 1 -13.10 -17.02 -20.46
C MET A 1 -11.76 -16.32 -20.49
N LEU A 2 -11.63 -15.09 -19.97
CA LEU A 2 -10.31 -14.42 -19.89
C LEU A 2 -9.42 -15.18 -18.89
N ALA A 3 -8.15 -15.35 -19.22
CA ALA A 3 -7.18 -15.87 -18.27
C ALA A 3 -7.04 -14.90 -17.09
N PRO A 4 -7.05 -15.38 -15.84
CA PRO A 4 -6.91 -14.51 -14.68
C PRO A 4 -5.54 -13.80 -14.70
N LEU A 5 -5.55 -12.51 -14.37
CA LEU A 5 -4.34 -11.72 -14.19
C LEU A 5 -3.54 -12.32 -13.02
N ARG A 6 -2.30 -12.76 -13.28
CA ARG A 6 -1.45 -13.36 -12.25
C ARG A 6 -0.53 -12.30 -11.66
N VAL A 7 -0.63 -12.08 -10.35
CA VAL A 7 0.31 -11.24 -9.61
C VAL A 7 1.54 -12.08 -9.26
N ALA A 8 2.73 -11.58 -9.63
CA ALA A 8 4.01 -12.21 -9.33
C ALA A 8 4.60 -11.72 -8.00
N ALA A 9 4.47 -10.42 -7.71
CA ALA A 9 4.98 -9.82 -6.48
C ALA A 9 4.20 -8.56 -6.10
N GLY A 10 4.30 -8.18 -4.83
CA GLY A 10 3.79 -6.92 -4.30
C GLY A 10 4.77 -6.31 -3.31
N SER A 11 4.93 -5.00 -3.32
CA SER A 11 5.75 -4.29 -2.33
C SER A 11 5.15 -2.95 -1.94
N PHE A 12 5.37 -2.57 -0.68
CA PHE A 12 4.99 -1.25 -0.18
C PHE A 12 6.10 -0.24 -0.44
N PHE A 13 5.73 0.99 -0.78
CA PHE A 13 6.68 2.09 -0.93
C PHE A 13 6.01 3.42 -0.58
N ARG A 14 6.83 4.47 -0.50
CA ARG A 14 6.37 5.85 -0.43
C ARG A 14 7.17 6.65 -1.46
N LEU A 15 6.49 7.53 -2.18
CA LEU A 15 7.17 8.46 -3.09
C LEU A 15 8.09 9.38 -2.29
N GLU A 16 9.26 9.71 -2.85
CA GLU A 16 10.20 10.66 -2.24
C GLU A 16 10.63 10.26 -0.82
N CYS A 17 10.77 8.95 -0.61
CA CYS A 17 11.30 8.37 0.62
C CYS A 17 12.40 7.37 0.27
N ALA A 18 13.60 7.59 0.80
CA ALA A 18 14.75 6.71 0.61
C ALA A 18 15.04 5.82 1.84
N HIS A 19 14.12 5.77 2.81
CA HIS A 19 14.29 4.90 3.97
C HIS A 19 14.12 3.43 3.57
N GLU A 20 15.09 2.60 3.97
CA GLU A 20 15.02 1.15 3.74
C GLU A 20 13.84 0.52 4.49
N GLN A 21 13.60 0.99 5.72
CA GLN A 21 12.49 0.52 6.55
C GLN A 21 11.32 1.51 6.47
N LEU A 22 10.30 1.16 5.68
CA LEU A 22 9.11 2.00 5.51
C LEU A 22 8.22 2.02 6.76
N PHE A 23 8.13 0.89 7.47
CA PHE A 23 7.26 0.72 8.63
C PHE A 23 8.08 0.72 9.92
N HIS A 24 7.77 1.60 10.86
CA HIS A 24 8.34 1.51 12.20
C HIS A 24 7.73 0.36 13.02
N SER A 25 8.48 -0.11 14.00
CA SER A 25 7.99 -1.08 14.99
C SER A 25 6.93 -0.47 15.92
N GLU A 26 6.97 0.85 16.12
CA GLU A 26 6.10 1.57 17.03
C GLU A 26 5.59 2.89 16.43
N TYR A 27 4.38 3.29 16.83
CA TYR A 27 3.70 4.47 16.28
C TYR A 27 3.10 5.34 17.38
N LYS A 28 3.31 6.65 17.30
CA LYS A 28 2.59 7.61 18.15
C LYS A 28 1.09 7.59 17.81
N ARG A 29 0.24 7.65 18.84
CA ARG A 29 -1.22 7.70 18.72
C ARG A 29 -1.79 8.97 19.35
N SER A 30 -2.96 9.38 18.89
CA SER A 30 -3.78 10.43 19.53
C SER A 30 -5.18 9.92 19.81
N ASN A 31 -5.77 10.41 20.89
CA ASN A 31 -7.19 10.23 21.17
C ASN A 31 -7.99 11.27 20.38
N ARG A 32 -9.04 10.80 19.71
CA ARG A 32 -10.10 11.59 19.08
C ARG A 32 -11.34 11.57 19.97
N THR A 33 -12.33 12.34 19.57
CA THR A 33 -13.66 12.33 20.19
C THR A 33 -14.20 10.90 20.25
N LYS A 34 -15.01 10.62 21.29
CA LYS A 34 -15.59 9.29 21.54
C LYS A 34 -14.56 8.18 21.80
N GLY A 35 -13.34 8.53 22.23
CA GLY A 35 -12.31 7.55 22.62
C GLY A 35 -11.63 6.83 21.44
N LEU A 36 -11.90 7.23 20.20
CA LEU A 36 -11.23 6.68 19.03
C LEU A 36 -9.74 7.02 19.08
N LYS A 37 -8.87 6.05 18.85
CA LYS A 37 -7.43 6.26 18.80
C LYS A 37 -6.91 6.09 17.39
N ILE A 38 -6.13 7.04 16.90
CA ILE A 38 -5.57 6.99 15.55
C ILE A 38 -4.05 7.11 15.55
N LEU A 39 -3.41 6.46 14.59
CA LEU A 39 -1.96 6.52 14.40
C LEU A 39 -1.58 7.85 13.74
N ARG A 40 -0.51 8.49 14.25
CA ARG A 40 -0.02 9.77 13.73
C ARG A 40 1.15 9.63 12.77
N CYS A 41 1.94 8.58 12.97
CA CYS A 41 3.26 8.40 12.36
C CYS A 41 3.32 7.20 11.41
N PHE A 42 2.17 6.72 10.92
CA PHE A 42 2.12 5.56 10.03
C PHE A 42 2.28 5.99 8.56
N PRO A 43 3.02 5.23 7.72
CA PRO A 43 3.94 4.15 8.09
C PRO A 43 5.26 4.67 8.67
N HIS A 44 5.57 5.95 8.45
CA HIS A 44 6.64 6.69 9.11
C HIS A 44 6.44 8.21 8.98
N CYS A 45 7.39 9.01 9.46
CA CYS A 45 7.26 10.46 9.58
C CYS A 45 7.89 11.27 8.44
N CYS A 46 8.26 10.69 7.29
CA CYS A 46 8.94 11.49 6.27
C CYS A 46 8.07 12.59 5.65
N PRO A 47 8.71 13.68 5.18
CA PRO A 47 10.14 13.99 5.35
C PRO A 47 10.49 14.47 6.78
N GLU A 48 9.50 14.92 7.56
CA GLU A 48 9.69 15.44 8.91
C GLU A 48 8.52 15.10 9.85
N HIS A 49 8.82 14.86 11.13
CA HIS A 49 7.83 14.59 12.15
C HIS A 49 7.07 15.84 12.60
N ILE A 50 5.75 15.74 12.71
CA ILE A 50 4.89 16.81 13.24
C ILE A 50 4.44 16.49 14.67
N ASP A 51 5.03 17.15 15.66
CA ASP A 51 4.84 16.83 17.09
C ASP A 51 3.40 16.91 17.58
N ARG A 52 2.63 17.91 17.14
CA ARG A 52 1.26 18.20 17.61
C ARG A 52 0.16 17.85 16.60
N SER A 53 0.50 17.15 15.52
CA SER A 53 -0.46 16.80 14.47
C SER A 53 -0.22 15.38 13.91
N TYR A 54 -0.85 15.08 12.78
CA TYR A 54 -0.69 13.86 11.98
C TYR A 54 0.42 14.09 10.95
N CYS A 55 1.37 13.15 10.84
CA CYS A 55 2.39 13.21 9.79
C CYS A 55 1.78 12.96 8.40
N GLY A 56 0.66 12.23 8.34
CA GLY A 56 -0.19 12.16 7.13
C GLY A 56 0.46 11.49 5.92
N SER A 57 1.53 10.70 6.11
CA SER A 57 2.21 10.03 5.01
C SER A 57 1.31 9.03 4.30
N SER A 58 1.37 9.02 2.96
CA SER A 58 0.72 7.98 2.16
C SER A 58 1.47 6.64 2.24
N LEU A 59 0.75 5.56 1.95
CA LEU A 59 1.28 4.22 1.73
C LEU A 59 0.92 3.81 0.30
N SER A 60 1.92 3.53 -0.52
CA SER A 60 1.73 3.08 -1.90
C SER A 60 2.04 1.60 -2.05
N VAL A 61 1.39 0.94 -2.99
CA VAL A 61 1.62 -0.48 -3.32
C VAL A 61 2.07 -0.57 -4.76
N ARG A 62 3.18 -1.26 -5.00
CA ARG A 62 3.62 -1.67 -6.32
C ARG A 62 3.20 -3.12 -6.53
N VAL A 63 2.49 -3.38 -7.62
CA VAL A 63 2.07 -4.74 -8.02
C VAL A 63 2.84 -5.12 -9.27
N GLN A 64 3.57 -6.23 -9.21
CA GLN A 64 4.25 -6.81 -10.37
C GLN A 64 3.40 -7.94 -10.92
N LEU A 65 3.02 -7.84 -12.19
CA LEU A 65 2.25 -8.86 -12.89
C LEU A 65 3.20 -9.90 -13.50
N ALA A 66 2.80 -11.17 -13.48
CA ALA A 66 3.56 -12.24 -14.13
C ALA A 66 3.53 -12.06 -15.65
N GLU A 67 4.66 -12.33 -16.30
CA GLU A 67 4.74 -12.30 -17.75
C GLU A 67 3.78 -13.33 -18.36
N ARG A 68 3.05 -12.90 -19.40
CA ARG A 68 2.23 -13.81 -20.21
C ARG A 68 3.18 -14.66 -21.07
N PRO A 69 3.00 -16.00 -21.16
CA PRO A 69 3.86 -16.85 -21.97
C PRO A 69 3.95 -16.32 -23.42
N ALA A 70 5.18 -16.15 -23.92
CA ALA A 70 5.42 -15.72 -25.29
C ALA A 70 4.89 -16.78 -26.27
N GLY A 71 3.85 -16.44 -27.03
CA GLY A 71 3.19 -17.34 -27.98
C GLY A 71 1.69 -17.10 -28.16
N THR A 72 1.03 -16.46 -27.19
CA THR A 72 -0.29 -15.86 -27.41
C THR A 72 -0.12 -14.55 -28.17
N ALA A 73 -0.77 -14.43 -29.33
CA ALA A 73 -0.70 -13.26 -30.21
C ALA A 73 -0.86 -11.92 -29.45
N PRO A 74 -0.31 -10.80 -29.96
CA PRO A 74 -0.60 -9.48 -29.41
C PRO A 74 -2.08 -9.18 -29.63
N HIS A 75 -2.91 -9.57 -28.67
CA HIS A 75 -4.26 -9.05 -28.58
C HIS A 75 -4.09 -7.68 -27.92
N GLU A 76 -4.35 -6.63 -28.71
CA GLU A 76 -4.59 -5.27 -28.23
C GLU A 76 -5.41 -5.40 -26.93
N PRO A 77 -4.93 -4.92 -25.77
CA PRO A 77 -5.54 -5.27 -24.50
C PRO A 77 -7.02 -4.88 -24.56
N PRO A 78 -7.96 -5.84 -24.44
CA PRO A 78 -9.36 -5.48 -24.39
C PRO A 78 -9.55 -4.58 -23.17
N PRO A 79 -10.41 -3.55 -23.25
CA PRO A 79 -10.50 -2.46 -22.27
C PRO A 79 -11.02 -2.86 -20.86
N SER A 80 -10.89 -4.13 -20.45
CA SER A 80 -11.40 -4.65 -19.18
C SER A 80 -10.50 -5.67 -18.48
N GLU A 81 -9.17 -5.59 -18.63
CA GLU A 81 -8.26 -6.08 -17.57
C GLU A 81 -8.37 -5.17 -16.34
N VAL A 82 -9.53 -5.22 -15.67
CA VAL A 82 -9.81 -4.40 -14.48
C VAL A 82 -9.04 -4.99 -13.31
N LEU A 83 -7.85 -4.45 -13.03
CA LEU A 83 -7.17 -4.69 -11.76
C LEU A 83 -7.86 -3.86 -10.67
N ALA A 84 -8.67 -4.52 -9.84
CA ALA A 84 -9.23 -3.90 -8.64
C ALA A 84 -8.28 -4.14 -7.46
N VAL A 85 -7.76 -3.06 -6.89
CA VAL A 85 -6.87 -3.09 -5.71
C VAL A 85 -7.64 -2.58 -4.50
N PHE A 86 -7.73 -3.38 -3.44
CA PHE A 86 -8.33 -3.00 -2.17
C PHE A 86 -7.32 -3.21 -1.04
N ALA A 87 -7.33 -2.31 -0.06
CA ALA A 87 -6.57 -2.47 1.17
C ALA A 87 -7.53 -2.45 2.35
N ARG A 88 -7.37 -3.41 3.26
CA ARG A 88 -8.14 -3.50 4.51
C ARG A 88 -7.17 -3.68 5.66
N PHE A 89 -7.38 -2.90 6.72
CA PHE A 89 -6.72 -3.15 8.00
C PHE A 89 -7.61 -4.11 8.80
N GLU A 90 -7.08 -5.28 9.14
CA GLU A 90 -7.75 -6.26 9.98
C GLU A 90 -7.04 -6.33 11.33
N ALA A 91 -7.81 -6.40 12.42
CA ALA A 91 -7.26 -6.71 13.72
C ALA A 91 -6.95 -8.22 13.73
N VAL A 92 -5.67 -8.57 13.81
CA VAL A 92 -5.28 -9.93 14.14
C VAL A 92 -5.46 -10.04 15.66
N ASN A 93 -6.39 -10.89 16.11
CA ASN A 93 -6.47 -11.20 17.53
C ASN A 93 -5.18 -11.95 17.90
N ASP A 94 -4.44 -11.44 18.89
CA ASP A 94 -3.41 -12.20 19.59
C ASP A 94 -4.05 -13.33 20.42
#